data_AF-A0A518DAF4-F1
#
_entry.id   AF-A0A518DAF4-F1
#
_cell.length_a   1.000
_cell.length_b   1.000
_cell.length_c   1.000
_cell.angle_alpha   90.00
_cell.angle_beta   90.00
_cell.angle_gamma   90.00
#
_symmetry.space_group_name_H-M   'P 1'
#
loop_
_entity.id
_entity.type
_entity.pdbx_description
1 polymer ?
#
loop_
_entity_poly.entity_id
_entity_poly.type
_entity_poly.pdbx_seq_one_letter_code
_entity_poly.pdbx_strand_id
1 'polypeptide(L)'
;MHTYSRSAAIMLAALCLSADRAAACVLCEQGACPLHAHVVIGGGEDVPLLASEFDPGVPAFQVSARWTSTATQPSFSGGTGAIGSPAIITWGVVPDGTPVFAGTYGNDPSNLIATFDGLYPSGGLPSDPLIDRPWMQLYKQVFDRWSELGGVSFVYEPNNTTSGISTVTGTLGVNSDIRIAGHLIDGEVPGVPSIVAINYFPNNADQVLDTANVLFYGNTELNSLRFRNTVGHEIGHALGFNHVEDRAEYGILMEPRITIGFDGPQFDDILALHRNYGDRLEKSGGNDTAATATQAGVISPGGSWQIGTSAGSAVVTPDQSDFISIDNLSDVDYYEFSVAQAMLVDVRLTPVGPSYGIDAASGDPLFVTSHLADLSLELLANSQTVGFANLRGYGFAETISGLQALPGVIYHAVARGVSGQVQMYRLEISAVPEPASALLMALGLAAFARCRRWRGACA
;
A
#
# COMPACT_ATOMS: atom_id res chain seq x y z
N MET A 1 -2.51 35.09 -53.99
CA MET A 1 -1.42 36.01 -53.60
C MET A 1 -1.58 36.25 -52.10
N HIS A 2 -0.83 35.53 -51.25
CA HIS A 2 0.45 35.96 -50.64
C HIS A 2 0.28 37.29 -49.88
N THR A 3 0.68 37.50 -48.61
CA THR A 3 1.48 36.75 -47.63
C THR A 3 1.54 37.58 -46.33
N TYR A 4 1.54 36.90 -45.17
CA TYR A 4 2.31 37.09 -43.91
C TYR A 4 2.65 38.46 -43.26
N SER A 5 2.69 38.41 -41.90
CA SER A 5 3.52 39.19 -40.93
C SER A 5 2.77 40.32 -40.18
N ARG A 6 2.76 40.51 -38.84
CA ARG A 6 3.56 40.02 -37.70
C ARG A 6 2.90 40.41 -36.34
N SER A 7 3.06 39.53 -35.35
CA SER A 7 3.38 39.73 -33.92
C SER A 7 2.59 40.70 -33.00
N ALA A 8 2.00 40.13 -31.94
CA ALA A 8 2.34 40.46 -30.55
C ALA A 8 1.97 39.28 -29.63
N ALA A 9 3.00 38.72 -28.98
CA ALA A 9 2.88 37.64 -28.00
C ALA A 9 2.48 38.21 -26.64
N ILE A 10 1.50 37.59 -25.99
CA ILE A 10 1.32 37.66 -24.54
C ILE A 10 1.33 36.21 -24.07
N MET A 11 2.42 35.84 -23.38
CA MET A 11 2.47 34.66 -22.54
C MET A 11 1.36 34.79 -21.49
N LEU A 12 0.34 33.94 -21.55
CA LEU A 12 -0.46 33.64 -20.38
C LEU A 12 0.10 32.36 -19.79
N ALA A 13 0.69 32.50 -18.61
CA ALA A 13 1.21 31.40 -17.81
C ALA A 13 0.11 30.34 -17.64
N ALA A 14 0.45 29.10 -17.98
CA ALA A 14 -0.29 27.93 -17.53
C ALA A 14 -0.13 27.84 -16.00
N LEU A 15 -1.06 28.45 -15.27
CA LEU A 15 -1.29 28.11 -13.88
C LEU A 15 -1.99 26.75 -13.87
N CYS A 16 -1.26 25.72 -13.45
CA CYS A 16 -1.83 24.47 -12.96
C CYS A 16 -2.86 24.81 -11.87
N LEU A 17 -4.14 24.77 -12.21
CA LEU A 17 -5.21 24.67 -11.23
C LEU A 17 -5.21 23.21 -10.77
N SER A 18 -4.77 23.00 -9.53
CA SER A 18 -4.87 21.73 -8.81
C SER A 18 -6.33 21.34 -8.65
N ALA A 19 -6.62 20.05 -8.80
CA ALA A 19 -7.92 19.49 -8.46
C ALA A 19 -8.04 19.39 -6.94
N ASP A 20 -8.41 20.50 -6.28
CA ASP A 20 -8.64 20.55 -4.83
C ASP A 20 -9.97 19.86 -4.49
N ARG A 21 -9.93 18.55 -4.24
CA ARG A 21 -11.08 17.79 -3.70
C ARG A 21 -10.73 17.27 -2.30
N ALA A 22 -11.63 17.47 -1.34
CA ALA A 22 -11.56 16.88 -0.01
C ALA A 22 -12.60 15.76 0.09
N ALA A 23 -12.24 14.63 0.70
CA ALA A 23 -13.14 13.54 1.04
C ALA A 23 -13.44 13.60 2.56
N ALA A 24 -14.66 13.20 2.96
CA ALA A 24 -15.12 13.30 4.35
C ALA A 24 -15.51 11.92 4.90
N CYS A 25 -15.02 11.58 6.09
CA CYS A 25 -15.33 10.30 6.74
C CYS A 25 -16.43 10.44 7.80
N VAL A 26 -17.42 9.55 7.77
CA VAL A 26 -18.63 9.64 8.58
C VAL A 26 -18.68 8.52 9.62
N LEU A 27 -18.93 8.84 10.88
CA LEU A 27 -19.29 7.88 11.92
C LEU A 27 -20.80 7.56 11.83
N CYS A 28 -21.16 6.27 11.73
CA CYS A 28 -22.56 5.84 11.85
C CYS A 28 -22.68 4.71 12.89
N GLU A 29 -23.34 4.98 14.02
CA GLU A 29 -23.75 3.93 14.95
C GLU A 29 -25.05 3.26 14.45
N GLN A 30 -24.97 1.96 14.17
CA GLN A 30 -26.05 1.01 13.83
C GLN A 30 -27.23 1.55 13.01
N GLY A 31 -27.25 1.21 11.71
CA GLY A 31 -28.34 1.51 10.79
C GLY A 31 -27.92 2.46 9.66
N ALA A 32 -28.69 2.48 8.57
CA ALA A 32 -28.36 3.18 7.32
C ALA A 32 -27.90 4.64 7.51
N CYS A 33 -26.75 5.02 6.94
CA CYS A 33 -26.31 6.41 6.78
C CYS A 33 -27.09 7.02 5.61
N PRO A 34 -27.90 8.06 5.81
CA PRO A 34 -28.55 8.76 4.71
C PRO A 34 -27.68 9.86 4.08
N LEU A 35 -26.47 10.10 4.60
CA LEU A 35 -25.51 11.06 4.03
C LEU A 35 -24.57 10.34 3.04
N HIS A 36 -25.14 9.94 1.90
CA HIS A 36 -24.38 9.76 0.67
C HIS A 36 -24.10 11.14 0.10
N ALA A 37 -22.93 11.69 0.34
CA ALA A 37 -22.49 12.87 -0.37
C ALA A 37 -21.01 12.75 -0.72
N HIS A 38 -20.76 12.28 -1.94
CA HIS A 38 -19.66 12.80 -2.73
C HIS A 38 -19.82 14.33 -2.82
N VAL A 39 -19.30 15.08 -1.85
CA VAL A 39 -19.24 16.54 -1.96
C VAL A 39 -18.04 16.86 -2.84
N VAL A 40 -18.26 16.85 -4.15
CA VAL A 40 -17.33 17.44 -5.12
C VAL A 40 -17.39 18.96 -4.95
N ILE A 41 -16.32 19.55 -4.42
CA ILE A 41 -16.20 21.01 -4.33
C ILE A 41 -15.56 21.52 -5.63
N GLY A 42 -16.25 22.42 -6.34
CA GLY A 42 -15.69 23.24 -7.43
C GLY A 42 -16.38 23.07 -8.78
N GLY A 43 -17.12 24.10 -9.21
CA GLY A 43 -17.73 24.19 -10.54
C GLY A 43 -16.70 24.51 -11.62
N GLY A 44 -16.61 23.64 -12.61
CA GLY A 44 -15.83 23.79 -13.83
C GLY A 44 -16.05 22.55 -14.69
N GLU A 45 -16.39 22.75 -15.96
CA GLU A 45 -16.89 21.73 -16.87
C GLU A 45 -16.05 20.44 -16.88
N ASP A 46 -16.75 19.31 -17.04
CA ASP A 46 -16.19 17.98 -17.29
C ASP A 46 -15.10 18.05 -18.36
N VAL A 47 -13.85 18.06 -17.94
CA VAL A 47 -12.74 17.83 -18.85
C VAL A 47 -12.61 16.32 -18.97
N PRO A 48 -12.86 15.73 -20.15
CA PRO A 48 -12.76 14.29 -20.33
C PRO A 48 -11.29 13.90 -20.15
N LEU A 49 -10.97 13.23 -19.04
CA LEU A 49 -9.77 12.45 -18.95
C LEU A 49 -9.87 11.38 -20.04
N LEU A 50 -9.00 11.50 -21.03
CA LEU A 50 -8.86 10.57 -22.13
C LEU A 50 -8.70 9.17 -21.54
N ALA A 51 -9.75 8.37 -21.70
CA ALA A 51 -9.76 6.95 -21.44
C ALA A 51 -8.66 6.29 -22.30
N SER A 52 -7.62 5.78 -21.65
CA SER A 52 -6.83 4.69 -22.19
C SER A 52 -7.05 3.47 -21.30
N GLU A 53 -7.90 2.58 -21.83
CA GLU A 53 -8.19 1.21 -21.38
C GLU A 53 -8.79 1.05 -19.97
N PHE A 54 -10.09 1.31 -19.87
CA PHE A 54 -10.95 0.78 -18.81
C PHE A 54 -12.04 -0.10 -19.44
N ASP A 55 -12.01 -1.39 -19.12
CA ASP A 55 -13.10 -2.37 -19.29
C ASP A 55 -14.20 -2.06 -18.25
N PRO A 56 -15.51 -2.12 -18.57
CA PRO A 56 -16.53 -1.32 -17.92
C PRO A 56 -17.15 -2.05 -16.71
N GLY A 57 -16.91 -1.53 -15.50
CA GLY A 57 -17.68 -1.91 -14.31
C GLY A 57 -16.88 -1.69 -13.03
N VAL A 58 -17.17 -0.60 -12.32
CA VAL A 58 -16.58 -0.14 -11.03
C VAL A 58 -15.05 -0.07 -11.03
N PRO A 59 -14.41 1.10 -10.78
CA PRO A 59 -12.96 1.15 -10.60
C PRO A 59 -12.53 0.15 -9.53
N ALA A 60 -11.85 -0.93 -9.92
CA ALA A 60 -11.38 -1.94 -8.98
C ALA A 60 -10.59 -1.24 -7.85
N PHE A 61 -10.94 -1.56 -6.59
CA PHE A 61 -10.33 -0.99 -5.37
C PHE A 61 -10.22 0.56 -5.36
N GLN A 62 -11.10 1.25 -6.11
CA GLN A 62 -11.39 2.69 -6.06
C GLN A 62 -10.18 3.65 -6.14
N VAL A 63 -9.17 3.28 -6.93
CA VAL A 63 -7.96 4.09 -7.13
C VAL A 63 -8.24 5.38 -7.92
N SER A 64 -7.65 6.47 -7.42
CA SER A 64 -7.62 7.80 -8.03
C SER A 64 -6.18 8.23 -8.33
N ALA A 65 -5.99 9.53 -8.62
CA ALA A 65 -4.68 10.12 -8.87
C ALA A 65 -3.72 9.93 -7.69
N ARG A 66 -2.50 9.51 -8.00
CA ARG A 66 -1.38 9.38 -7.05
C ARG A 66 -0.65 10.71 -6.82
N TRP A 67 0.26 10.74 -5.86
CA TRP A 67 1.27 11.80 -5.76
C TRP A 67 2.05 11.91 -7.06
N THR A 68 2.23 13.13 -7.55
CA THR A 68 3.09 13.43 -8.72
C THR A 68 4.40 14.12 -8.32
N SER A 69 4.40 14.76 -7.14
CA SER A 69 5.59 15.37 -6.56
C SER A 69 5.46 15.47 -5.05
N THR A 70 6.57 15.28 -4.34
CA THR A 70 6.67 15.49 -2.90
C THR A 70 7.85 16.41 -2.58
N ALA A 71 8.02 16.79 -1.31
CA ALA A 71 9.15 17.59 -0.83
C ALA A 71 10.50 16.92 -1.12
N THR A 72 10.55 15.59 -1.13
CA THR A 72 11.75 14.80 -1.40
C THR A 72 11.90 14.44 -2.88
N GLN A 73 10.78 14.39 -3.62
CA GLN A 73 10.73 14.04 -5.03
C GLN A 73 9.97 15.12 -5.82
N PRO A 74 10.53 16.33 -5.97
CA PRO A 74 9.85 17.41 -6.67
C PRO A 74 9.76 17.14 -8.18
N SER A 75 8.76 17.73 -8.83
CA SER A 75 8.50 17.51 -10.27
C SER A 75 9.69 17.89 -11.17
N PHE A 76 10.47 18.91 -10.80
CA PHE A 76 11.66 19.32 -11.55
C PHE A 76 12.82 18.31 -11.48
N SER A 77 12.77 17.33 -10.58
CA SER A 77 13.73 16.22 -10.49
C SER A 77 13.10 14.88 -10.90
N GLY A 78 12.01 14.89 -11.67
CA GLY A 78 11.34 13.68 -12.17
C GLY A 78 10.13 13.22 -11.37
N GLY A 79 9.81 13.90 -10.26
CA GLY A 79 8.64 13.57 -9.44
C GLY A 79 8.72 12.18 -8.79
N THR A 80 7.55 11.65 -8.45
CA THR A 80 7.35 10.32 -7.83
C THR A 80 7.29 9.16 -8.85
N GLY A 81 7.58 9.43 -10.13
CA GLY A 81 7.59 8.41 -11.18
C GLY A 81 6.22 7.99 -11.71
N ALA A 82 6.17 6.83 -12.35
CA ALA A 82 4.95 6.26 -12.95
C ALA A 82 4.13 5.47 -11.91
N ILE A 83 2.96 4.99 -12.31
CA ILE A 83 2.19 3.99 -11.54
C ILE A 83 3.14 2.84 -11.14
N GLY A 84 3.02 2.35 -9.90
CA GLY A 84 3.93 1.35 -9.34
C GLY A 84 5.21 1.91 -8.71
N SER A 85 5.66 3.11 -9.09
CA SER A 85 6.91 3.66 -8.53
C SER A 85 6.74 4.04 -7.05
N PRO A 86 7.75 3.87 -6.19
CA PRO A 86 7.65 4.24 -4.77
C PRO A 86 7.59 5.76 -4.57
N ALA A 87 7.01 6.19 -3.45
CA ALA A 87 6.96 7.60 -3.06
C ALA A 87 7.43 7.83 -1.61
N ILE A 88 8.22 8.88 -1.38
CA ILE A 88 8.62 9.35 -0.06
C ILE A 88 7.82 10.62 0.26
N ILE A 89 6.96 10.53 1.29
CA ILE A 89 5.98 11.57 1.64
C ILE A 89 6.28 12.04 3.06
N THR A 90 6.47 13.36 3.24
CA THR A 90 6.65 13.94 4.56
C THR A 90 5.31 14.22 5.23
N TRP A 91 5.21 14.03 6.55
CA TRP A 91 4.00 14.35 7.31
C TRP A 91 4.35 15.14 8.57
N GLY A 92 3.43 16.00 9.01
CA GLY A 92 3.66 16.86 10.16
C GLY A 92 2.37 17.53 10.62
N VAL A 93 2.38 18.02 11.85
CA VAL A 93 1.24 18.71 12.46
C VAL A 93 1.48 20.21 12.42
N VAL A 94 0.48 20.98 11.99
CA VAL A 94 0.56 22.44 11.99
C VAL A 94 0.41 22.99 13.41
N PRO A 95 1.00 24.15 13.74
CA PRO A 95 0.75 24.80 15.02
C PRO A 95 -0.74 25.14 15.20
N ASP A 96 -1.23 25.06 16.44
CA ASP A 96 -2.53 25.64 16.79
C ASP A 96 -2.57 27.14 16.41
N GLY A 97 -3.74 27.62 15.97
CA GLY A 97 -3.91 28.94 15.40
C GLY A 97 -3.71 29.00 13.88
N THR A 98 -3.19 27.95 13.25
CA THR A 98 -3.07 27.87 11.79
C THR A 98 -4.46 27.92 11.13
N PRO A 99 -4.72 28.80 10.15
CA PRO A 99 -6.01 28.86 9.48
C PRO A 99 -6.37 27.53 8.82
N VAL A 100 -7.58 27.03 9.05
CA VAL A 100 -8.16 25.92 8.30
C VAL A 100 -9.26 26.47 7.42
N PHE A 101 -9.19 26.20 6.12
CA PHE A 101 -10.19 26.66 5.14
C PHE A 101 -10.97 25.45 4.61
N ALA A 102 -11.73 24.80 5.48
CA ALA A 102 -12.45 23.56 5.17
C ALA A 102 -13.79 23.82 4.42
N GLY A 103 -13.92 24.97 3.74
CA GLY A 103 -15.10 25.32 2.96
C GLY A 103 -16.38 25.30 3.79
N THR A 104 -17.31 24.40 3.44
CA THR A 104 -18.61 24.24 4.12
C THR A 104 -18.48 23.72 5.56
N TYR A 105 -17.33 23.14 5.92
CA TYR A 105 -17.08 22.50 7.21
C TYR A 105 -16.54 23.47 8.27
N GLY A 106 -16.39 24.76 7.95
CA GLY A 106 -15.94 25.78 8.89
C GLY A 106 -14.60 26.40 8.51
N ASN A 107 -14.25 27.49 9.21
CA ASN A 107 -13.00 28.23 8.99
C ASN A 107 -12.29 28.56 10.32
N ASP A 108 -12.59 27.80 11.38
CA ASP A 108 -11.93 27.99 12.66
C ASP A 108 -10.46 27.57 12.55
N PRO A 109 -9.54 28.31 13.20
CA PRO A 109 -8.14 27.96 13.18
C PRO A 109 -7.91 26.64 13.95
N SER A 110 -6.79 25.98 13.66
CA SER A 110 -6.54 24.68 14.26
C SER A 110 -6.37 24.77 15.78
N ASN A 111 -6.95 23.80 16.48
CA ASN A 111 -6.83 23.58 17.92
C ASN A 111 -6.45 22.11 18.23
N LEU A 112 -5.87 21.40 17.24
CA LEU A 112 -5.59 19.97 17.32
C LEU A 112 -4.65 19.65 18.47
N ILE A 113 -3.54 20.40 18.59
CA ILE A 113 -2.49 20.11 19.56
C ILE A 113 -3.05 20.25 20.97
N ALA A 114 -3.68 21.38 21.29
CA ALA A 114 -4.30 21.61 22.59
C ALA A 114 -5.39 20.58 22.92
N THR A 115 -6.20 20.18 21.93
CA THR A 115 -7.27 19.21 22.13
C THR A 115 -6.71 17.81 22.44
N PHE A 116 -5.77 17.33 21.62
CA PHE A 116 -5.22 15.98 21.77
C PHE A 116 -4.26 15.86 22.96
N ASP A 117 -3.58 16.93 23.35
CA ASP A 117 -2.87 16.98 24.64
C ASP A 117 -3.83 16.79 25.83
N GLY A 118 -5.04 17.36 25.74
CA GLY A 118 -6.08 17.20 26.76
C GLY A 118 -6.69 15.80 26.79
N LEU A 119 -6.87 15.18 25.62
CA LEU A 119 -7.45 13.83 25.47
C LEU A 119 -6.46 12.71 25.85
N TYR A 120 -5.17 12.91 25.56
CA TYR A 120 -4.10 11.95 25.78
C TYR A 120 -3.08 12.50 26.78
N PRO A 121 -3.50 12.73 28.04
CA PRO A 121 -2.59 13.27 29.05
C PRO A 121 -1.48 12.25 29.29
N SER A 122 -0.24 12.62 28.96
CA SER A 122 0.94 11.95 29.49
C SER A 122 1.61 12.84 30.52
N GLY A 123 2.40 12.23 31.39
CA GLY A 123 3.34 12.94 32.25
C GLY A 123 4.48 13.65 31.48
N GLY A 124 4.38 13.77 30.16
CA GLY A 124 5.20 14.63 29.34
C GLY A 124 4.73 16.08 29.43
N LEU A 125 5.66 17.00 29.66
CA LEU A 125 5.32 18.42 29.80
C LEU A 125 5.03 19.00 28.41
N PRO A 126 4.25 20.10 28.28
CA PRO A 126 4.06 20.81 27.00
C PRO A 126 5.36 21.21 26.28
N SER A 127 6.50 21.17 26.99
CA SER A 127 7.86 21.38 26.49
C SER A 127 8.47 20.21 25.72
N ASP A 128 7.85 19.02 25.76
CA ASP A 128 8.37 17.85 25.06
C ASP A 128 8.22 18.03 23.54
N PRO A 129 9.17 17.52 22.74
CA PRO A 129 9.05 17.52 21.29
C PRO A 129 7.70 16.93 20.87
N LEU A 130 7.04 17.56 19.89
CA LEU A 130 5.68 17.17 19.50
C LEU A 130 5.59 15.67 19.16
N ILE A 131 6.58 15.12 18.45
CA ILE A 131 6.64 13.71 18.08
C ILE A 131 6.62 12.75 19.27
N ASP A 132 7.08 13.17 20.46
CA ASP A 132 7.16 12.31 21.65
C ASP A 132 5.82 12.22 22.40
N ARG A 133 4.81 12.99 22.00
CA ARG A 133 3.49 12.99 22.65
C ARG A 133 2.72 11.69 22.36
N PRO A 134 1.90 11.18 23.30
CA PRO A 134 1.26 9.86 23.15
C PRO A 134 0.40 9.73 21.90
N TRP A 135 -0.39 10.75 21.59
CA TRP A 135 -1.25 10.76 20.40
C TRP A 135 -0.42 10.85 19.10
N MET A 136 0.76 11.47 19.14
CA MET A 136 1.71 11.49 18.01
C MET A 136 2.34 10.12 17.77
N GLN A 137 2.53 9.32 18.82
CA GLN A 137 2.97 7.92 18.66
C GLN A 137 1.91 7.06 17.98
N LEU A 138 0.61 7.34 18.19
CA LEU A 138 -0.48 6.68 17.47
C LEU A 138 -0.48 7.07 15.98
N TYR A 139 -0.27 8.34 15.64
CA TYR A 139 -0.05 8.77 14.25
C TYR A 139 1.10 7.99 13.61
N LYS A 140 2.24 7.95 14.30
CA LYS A 140 3.44 7.26 13.81
C LYS A 140 3.15 5.79 13.50
N GLN A 141 2.44 5.08 14.38
CA GLN A 141 2.06 3.69 14.15
C GLN A 141 1.27 3.50 12.85
N VAL A 142 0.34 4.40 12.53
CA VAL A 142 -0.47 4.31 11.31
C VAL A 142 0.35 4.61 10.06
N PHE A 143 1.19 5.64 10.08
CA PHE A 143 2.10 5.95 8.96
C PHE A 143 3.15 4.84 8.74
N ASP A 144 3.69 4.28 9.81
CA ASP A 144 4.59 3.13 9.75
C ASP A 144 3.87 1.92 9.13
N ARG A 145 2.60 1.69 9.48
CA ARG A 145 1.83 0.56 8.95
C ARG A 145 1.58 0.67 7.45
N TRP A 146 1.17 1.83 6.95
CA TRP A 146 1.07 2.04 5.49
C TRP A 146 2.41 1.87 4.79
N SER A 147 3.50 2.34 5.42
CA SER A 147 4.85 2.15 4.88
C SER A 147 5.25 0.66 4.88
N GLU A 148 4.87 -0.12 5.88
CA GLU A 148 5.20 -1.55 5.92
C GLU A 148 4.54 -2.33 4.76
N LEU A 149 3.34 -1.90 4.36
CA LEU A 149 2.47 -2.65 3.45
C LEU A 149 2.70 -2.40 1.95
N GLY A 150 3.47 -1.38 1.55
CA GLY A 150 3.73 -1.10 0.12
C GLY A 150 4.80 -0.05 -0.11
N GLY A 151 4.94 0.45 -1.33
CA GLY A 151 6.08 1.28 -1.78
C GLY A 151 6.08 2.73 -1.32
N VAL A 152 5.29 3.09 -0.29
CA VAL A 152 5.30 4.42 0.31
C VAL A 152 6.24 4.47 1.52
N SER A 153 6.91 5.60 1.71
CA SER A 153 7.75 5.85 2.89
C SER A 153 7.36 7.18 3.53
N PHE A 154 6.81 7.11 4.74
CA PHE A 154 6.41 8.30 5.48
C PHE A 154 7.54 8.81 6.38
N VAL A 155 7.85 10.10 6.28
CA VAL A 155 8.92 10.75 7.06
C VAL A 155 8.35 11.91 7.85
N TYR A 156 8.57 11.94 9.16
CA TYR A 156 8.11 13.06 9.98
C TYR A 156 8.93 14.32 9.69
N GLU A 157 8.23 15.42 9.37
CA GLU A 157 8.78 16.76 9.22
C GLU A 157 8.32 17.63 10.41
N PRO A 158 9.22 17.99 11.33
CA PRO A 158 8.87 18.75 12.53
C PRO A 158 8.49 20.21 12.25
N ASN A 159 8.85 20.75 11.09
CA ASN A 159 8.59 22.15 10.75
C ASN A 159 7.30 22.29 9.94
N ASN A 160 6.46 23.23 10.35
CA ASN A 160 5.30 23.65 9.58
C ASN A 160 5.10 25.16 9.76
N THR A 161 4.87 25.87 8.66
CA THR A 161 4.47 27.27 8.73
C THR A 161 3.04 27.40 9.28
N THR A 162 2.68 28.60 9.74
CA THR A 162 1.29 28.93 10.11
C THR A 162 0.45 29.36 8.91
N SER A 163 0.93 29.10 7.69
CA SER A 163 0.15 29.31 6.47
C SER A 163 -1.06 28.38 6.50
N GLY A 164 -2.20 28.81 5.95
CA GLY A 164 -3.41 28.01 6.01
C GLY A 164 -3.19 26.60 5.44
N ILE A 165 -3.89 25.61 5.99
CA ILE A 165 -4.01 24.27 5.39
C ILE A 165 -4.40 24.44 3.91
N SER A 166 -3.82 23.63 3.04
CA SER A 166 -4.05 23.63 1.59
C SER A 166 -3.55 24.86 0.81
N THR A 167 -2.72 25.71 1.41
CA THR A 167 -2.20 26.93 0.75
C THR A 167 -0.72 26.89 0.40
N VAL A 168 -0.01 25.87 0.87
CA VAL A 168 1.43 25.70 0.66
C VAL A 168 1.74 24.24 0.37
N THR A 169 2.79 23.99 -0.41
CA THR A 169 3.28 22.64 -0.72
C THR A 169 4.33 22.20 0.29
N GLY A 170 4.57 20.89 0.37
CA GLY A 170 5.68 20.32 1.10
C GLY A 170 7.03 20.90 0.67
N THR A 171 7.90 21.16 1.64
CA THR A 171 9.26 21.68 1.43
C THR A 171 10.12 21.25 2.61
N LEU A 172 11.19 20.50 2.35
CA LEU A 172 12.06 19.96 3.39
C LEU A 172 12.57 21.04 4.34
N GLY A 173 12.42 20.80 5.64
CA GLY A 173 12.76 21.72 6.72
C GLY A 173 11.83 22.91 6.89
N VAL A 174 10.69 22.97 6.17
CA VAL A 174 9.76 24.12 6.20
C VAL A 174 8.30 23.69 6.37
N ASN A 175 7.79 22.82 5.50
CA ASN A 175 6.43 22.29 5.54
C ASN A 175 6.45 20.81 5.17
N SER A 176 5.58 20.02 5.81
CA SER A 176 5.32 18.65 5.39
C SER A 176 4.48 18.58 4.11
N ASP A 177 4.55 17.46 3.40
CA ASP A 177 3.68 17.15 2.25
C ASP A 177 2.24 16.93 2.70
N ILE A 178 2.05 16.18 3.79
CA ILE A 178 0.77 16.03 4.49
C ILE A 178 0.84 16.90 5.74
N ARG A 179 -0.01 17.93 5.83
CA ARG A 179 -0.12 18.77 7.02
C ARG A 179 -1.40 18.43 7.76
N ILE A 180 -1.26 18.16 9.05
CA ILE A 180 -2.34 17.67 9.90
C ILE A 180 -2.82 18.82 10.80
N ALA A 181 -4.11 19.07 10.76
CA ALA A 181 -4.82 20.04 11.58
C ALA A 181 -6.07 19.40 12.19
N GLY A 182 -6.80 20.21 12.93
CA GLY A 182 -8.11 19.86 13.46
C GLY A 182 -8.84 21.10 13.94
N HIS A 183 -10.16 21.12 13.75
CA HIS A 183 -11.10 22.16 14.21
C HIS A 183 -12.49 21.54 14.39
N LEU A 184 -13.50 22.34 14.75
CA LEU A 184 -14.90 21.88 14.78
C LEU A 184 -15.41 21.70 13.34
N ILE A 185 -15.92 20.51 13.00
CA ILE A 185 -16.61 20.25 11.73
C ILE A 185 -18.12 20.21 11.95
N ASP A 186 -18.62 19.18 12.63
CA ASP A 186 -20.02 19.05 13.04
C ASP A 186 -20.20 18.62 14.50
N GLY A 187 -19.15 18.10 15.12
CA GLY A 187 -19.08 17.71 16.50
C GLY A 187 -19.93 16.48 16.84
N GLU A 188 -19.68 15.95 18.04
CA GLU A 188 -20.34 14.73 18.47
C GLU A 188 -21.69 15.00 19.15
N VAL A 189 -22.77 14.47 18.56
CA VAL A 189 -24.10 14.41 19.18
C VAL A 189 -24.49 12.94 19.39
N PRO A 190 -24.75 12.48 20.63
CA PRO A 190 -25.08 11.08 20.89
C PRO A 190 -26.26 10.58 20.05
N GLY A 191 -26.05 9.46 19.35
CA GLY A 191 -27.06 8.84 18.48
C GLY A 191 -27.26 9.53 17.12
N VAL A 192 -26.41 10.49 16.75
CA VAL A 192 -26.43 11.16 15.44
C VAL A 192 -25.11 10.88 14.71
N PRO A 193 -25.14 10.49 13.43
CA PRO A 193 -23.93 10.40 12.62
C PRO A 193 -23.17 11.74 12.58
N SER A 194 -21.85 11.68 12.63
CA SER A 194 -20.97 12.86 12.62
C SER A 194 -19.77 12.64 11.71
N ILE A 195 -19.30 13.70 11.09
CA ILE A 195 -18.07 13.71 10.30
C ILE A 195 -16.90 13.78 11.27
N VAL A 196 -16.09 12.73 11.32
CA VAL A 196 -14.97 12.67 12.27
C VAL A 196 -13.71 13.28 11.69
N ALA A 197 -13.54 13.26 10.37
CA ALA A 197 -12.38 13.84 9.71
C ALA A 197 -12.66 14.11 8.22
N ILE A 198 -11.80 14.93 7.63
CA ILE A 198 -11.69 15.13 6.19
C ILE A 198 -10.22 15.08 5.77
N ASN A 199 -9.97 14.69 4.52
CA ASN A 199 -8.63 14.71 3.95
C ASN A 199 -8.67 15.16 2.48
N TYR A 200 -7.65 15.92 2.07
CA TYR A 200 -7.45 16.28 0.68
C TYR A 200 -6.77 15.13 -0.11
N PHE A 201 -6.94 15.11 -1.42
CA PHE A 201 -6.24 14.15 -2.29
C PHE A 201 -4.76 14.53 -2.54
N PRO A 202 -3.94 13.63 -3.13
CA PRO A 202 -2.50 13.84 -3.35
C PRO A 202 -2.11 15.16 -4.03
N ASN A 203 -0.86 15.56 -3.79
CA ASN A 203 -0.26 16.88 -4.10
C ASN A 203 -0.75 18.03 -3.21
N ASN A 204 -1.66 17.76 -2.28
CA ASN A 204 -2.04 18.65 -1.19
C ASN A 204 -2.19 17.87 0.11
N ALA A 205 -3.07 16.87 0.10
CA ALA A 205 -3.16 15.79 1.08
C ALA A 205 -3.31 16.16 2.56
N ASP A 206 -3.52 17.43 2.88
CA ASP A 206 -3.71 17.89 4.24
C ASP A 206 -4.90 17.17 4.91
N GLN A 207 -4.75 16.90 6.20
CA GLN A 207 -5.71 16.18 7.03
C GLN A 207 -6.32 17.13 8.05
N VAL A 208 -7.62 17.00 8.28
CA VAL A 208 -8.33 17.78 9.30
C VAL A 208 -9.22 16.85 10.12
N LEU A 209 -8.95 16.75 11.42
CA LEU A 209 -9.81 16.00 12.37
C LEU A 209 -10.86 16.90 13.01
N ASP A 210 -12.06 16.35 13.25
CA ASP A 210 -13.07 17.05 14.05
C ASP A 210 -12.73 16.99 15.55
N THR A 211 -12.09 18.05 16.02
CA THR A 211 -11.68 18.20 17.42
C THR A 211 -12.85 18.32 18.39
N ALA A 212 -14.08 18.54 17.91
CA ALA A 212 -15.28 18.55 18.75
C ALA A 212 -15.82 17.13 19.03
N ASN A 213 -15.27 16.09 18.41
CA ASN A 213 -15.58 14.68 18.69
C ASN A 213 -14.74 14.12 19.86
N VAL A 214 -14.85 14.81 21.00
CA VAL A 214 -14.02 14.57 22.19
C VAL A 214 -14.28 13.19 22.81
N LEU A 215 -15.52 12.69 22.84
CA LEU A 215 -15.78 11.36 23.42
C LEU A 215 -15.32 10.25 22.49
N PHE A 216 -15.49 10.45 21.17
CA PHE A 216 -14.99 9.54 20.15
C PHE A 216 -13.46 9.42 20.19
N TYR A 217 -12.74 10.54 20.10
CA TYR A 217 -11.27 10.55 20.09
C TYR A 217 -10.65 10.33 21.46
N GLY A 218 -11.37 10.63 22.55
CA GLY A 218 -10.98 10.33 23.92
C GLY A 218 -11.17 8.86 24.31
N ASN A 219 -11.79 8.04 23.46
CA ASN A 219 -11.90 6.61 23.70
C ASN A 219 -10.57 5.91 23.36
N THR A 220 -9.83 5.52 24.40
CA THR A 220 -8.54 4.84 24.30
C THR A 220 -8.63 3.30 24.30
N GLU A 221 -9.83 2.72 24.19
CA GLU A 221 -9.99 1.26 24.10
C GLU A 221 -9.26 0.71 22.87
N LEU A 222 -8.77 -0.54 22.97
CA LEU A 222 -8.03 -1.21 21.91
C LEU A 222 -6.85 -0.38 21.37
N ASN A 223 -6.17 0.32 22.29
CA ASN A 223 -5.08 1.25 22.00
C ASN A 223 -5.56 2.47 21.15
N SER A 224 -6.77 2.96 21.36
CA SER A 224 -7.35 4.08 20.58
C SER A 224 -7.62 3.70 19.12
N LEU A 225 -8.20 2.51 18.91
CA LEU A 225 -8.45 1.96 17.58
C LEU A 225 -9.32 2.88 16.69
N ARG A 226 -10.30 3.57 17.29
CA ARG A 226 -11.13 4.57 16.60
C ARG A 226 -10.28 5.66 15.95
N PHE A 227 -9.33 6.20 16.72
CA PHE A 227 -8.39 7.19 16.23
C PHE A 227 -7.47 6.62 15.15
N ARG A 228 -6.85 5.45 15.40
CA ARG A 228 -5.95 4.82 14.42
C ARG A 228 -6.64 4.52 13.08
N ASN A 229 -7.84 3.95 13.10
CA ASN A 229 -8.58 3.65 11.87
C ASN A 229 -9.06 4.92 11.17
N THR A 230 -9.45 5.97 11.90
CA THR A 230 -9.78 7.26 11.29
C THR A 230 -8.57 7.85 10.57
N VAL A 231 -7.44 7.96 11.25
CA VAL A 231 -6.19 8.44 10.64
C VAL A 231 -5.76 7.56 9.47
N GLY A 232 -5.90 6.23 9.59
CA GLY A 232 -5.55 5.28 8.53
C GLY A 232 -6.40 5.47 7.28
N HIS A 233 -7.72 5.66 7.46
CA HIS A 233 -8.66 5.97 6.40
C HIS A 233 -8.32 7.28 5.69
N GLU A 234 -8.10 8.35 6.45
CA GLU A 234 -7.73 9.64 5.88
C GLU A 234 -6.39 9.59 5.13
N ILE A 235 -5.41 8.80 5.61
CA ILE A 235 -4.17 8.57 4.87
C ILE A 235 -4.43 7.85 3.54
N GLY A 236 -5.42 6.96 3.46
CA GLY A 236 -5.82 6.35 2.18
C GLY A 236 -6.28 7.39 1.16
N HIS A 237 -7.03 8.41 1.57
CA HIS A 237 -7.33 9.57 0.72
C HIS A 237 -6.07 10.35 0.35
N ALA A 238 -5.17 10.59 1.30
CA ALA A 238 -3.86 11.20 1.06
C ALA A 238 -2.98 10.39 0.09
N LEU A 239 -3.27 9.11 -0.13
CA LEU A 239 -2.62 8.22 -1.09
C LEU A 239 -3.37 8.11 -2.42
N GLY A 240 -4.55 8.70 -2.54
CA GLY A 240 -5.33 8.71 -3.77
C GLY A 240 -6.41 7.65 -3.83
N PHE A 241 -6.95 7.19 -2.71
CA PHE A 241 -8.04 6.20 -2.71
C PHE A 241 -9.38 6.90 -2.47
N ASN A 242 -10.38 6.60 -3.29
CA ASN A 242 -11.75 7.03 -3.00
C ASN A 242 -12.39 6.09 -1.98
N HIS A 243 -13.59 6.46 -1.52
CA HIS A 243 -14.39 5.52 -0.74
C HIS A 243 -14.77 4.30 -1.56
N VAL A 244 -14.82 3.16 -0.87
CA VAL A 244 -15.47 1.95 -1.38
C VAL A 244 -16.90 1.96 -0.83
N GLU A 245 -17.86 2.16 -1.72
CA GLU A 245 -19.29 2.09 -1.38
C GLU A 245 -19.76 0.62 -1.32
N ASP A 246 -20.79 0.38 -0.50
CA ASP A 246 -21.64 -0.82 -0.53
C ASP A 246 -21.09 -2.16 -0.01
N ARG A 247 -21.09 -2.34 1.32
CA ARG A 247 -21.03 -3.66 1.95
C ARG A 247 -22.09 -3.89 3.02
N ALA A 248 -22.63 -5.12 3.01
CA ALA A 248 -23.38 -5.68 4.14
C ALA A 248 -22.46 -6.11 5.31
N GLU A 249 -21.16 -6.22 5.08
CA GLU A 249 -20.14 -6.62 6.05
C GLU A 249 -18.95 -5.64 5.98
N TYR A 250 -18.83 -4.77 6.98
CA TYR A 250 -17.81 -3.72 7.07
C TYR A 250 -16.40 -4.33 7.15
N GLY A 251 -15.64 -4.27 6.05
CA GLY A 251 -14.43 -5.09 5.87
C GLY A 251 -13.28 -4.42 5.14
N ILE A 252 -13.42 -3.16 4.69
CA ILE A 252 -12.38 -2.36 4.03
C ILE A 252 -12.19 -1.05 4.80
N LEU A 253 -10.94 -0.59 4.95
CA LEU A 253 -10.65 0.64 5.67
C LEU A 253 -11.23 1.87 4.97
N MET A 254 -11.16 1.93 3.63
CA MET A 254 -11.72 3.01 2.80
C MET A 254 -13.25 2.99 2.65
N GLU A 255 -14.00 2.17 3.39
CA GLU A 255 -15.45 2.39 3.51
C GLU A 255 -15.72 3.75 4.18
N PRO A 256 -16.77 4.50 3.78
CA PRO A 256 -17.06 5.83 4.32
C PRO A 256 -17.54 5.83 5.79
N ARG A 257 -17.39 4.69 6.48
CA ARG A 257 -17.80 4.44 7.85
C ARG A 257 -16.65 3.89 8.66
N ILE A 258 -16.33 4.56 9.77
CA ILE A 258 -15.34 4.02 10.70
C ILE A 258 -15.86 2.74 11.36
N THR A 259 -15.05 1.69 11.29
CA THR A 259 -15.27 0.41 11.98
C THR A 259 -14.13 0.14 12.96
N ILE A 260 -14.43 -0.66 13.99
CA ILE A 260 -13.48 -1.18 14.98
C ILE A 260 -13.34 -2.71 14.88
N GLY A 261 -13.83 -3.31 13.79
CA GLY A 261 -13.77 -4.75 13.55
C GLY A 261 -12.37 -5.26 13.13
N PHE A 262 -11.48 -4.36 12.74
CA PHE A 262 -10.09 -4.62 12.33
C PHE A 262 -9.21 -3.39 12.64
N ASP A 263 -7.89 -3.51 12.45
CA ASP A 263 -6.90 -2.46 12.73
C ASP A 263 -6.05 -2.16 11.49
N GLY A 264 -6.31 -1.00 10.87
CA GLY A 264 -5.56 -0.51 9.72
C GLY A 264 -6.02 -1.06 8.35
N PRO A 265 -5.17 -0.90 7.31
CA PRO A 265 -5.51 -1.23 5.93
C PRO A 265 -5.82 -2.72 5.74
N GLN A 266 -6.87 -2.99 4.98
CA GLN A 266 -7.32 -4.33 4.59
C GLN A 266 -6.88 -4.66 3.17
N PHE A 267 -7.15 -5.88 2.70
CA PHE A 267 -6.57 -6.38 1.45
C PHE A 267 -6.86 -5.48 0.23
N ASP A 268 -8.08 -4.95 0.13
CA ASP A 268 -8.48 -4.03 -0.95
C ASP A 268 -7.68 -2.73 -0.92
N ASP A 269 -7.47 -2.17 0.27
CA ASP A 269 -6.67 -0.97 0.50
C ASP A 269 -5.19 -1.20 0.10
N ILE A 270 -4.66 -2.40 0.35
CA ILE A 270 -3.29 -2.78 -0.01
C ILE A 270 -3.16 -2.98 -1.53
N LEU A 271 -4.16 -3.54 -2.20
CA LEU A 271 -4.18 -3.60 -3.68
C LEU A 271 -4.14 -2.20 -4.30
N ALA A 272 -4.92 -1.27 -3.74
CA ALA A 272 -4.90 0.13 -4.18
C ALA A 272 -3.53 0.78 -3.98
N LEU A 273 -2.91 0.52 -2.83
CA LEU A 273 -1.53 0.95 -2.54
C LEU A 273 -0.52 0.39 -3.53
N HIS A 274 -0.55 -0.92 -3.77
CA HIS A 274 0.39 -1.59 -4.68
C HIS A 274 0.20 -1.10 -6.12
N ARG A 275 -1.04 -0.90 -6.56
CA ARG A 275 -1.29 -0.32 -7.87
C ARG A 275 -0.66 1.06 -8.00
N ASN A 276 -0.84 1.96 -7.04
CA ASN A 276 -0.35 3.33 -7.18
C ASN A 276 1.13 3.49 -6.86
N TYR A 277 1.70 2.71 -5.95
CA TYR A 277 3.02 2.96 -5.37
C TYR A 277 3.91 1.73 -5.32
N GLY A 278 3.47 0.61 -5.89
CA GLY A 278 4.21 -0.63 -5.87
C GLY A 278 4.13 -1.34 -4.52
N ASP A 279 4.67 -2.55 -4.47
CA ASP A 279 4.80 -3.26 -3.22
C ASP A 279 5.98 -2.76 -2.36
N ARG A 280 6.26 -3.41 -1.24
CA ARG A 280 7.31 -2.95 -0.32
C ARG A 280 8.73 -3.11 -0.88
N LEU A 281 8.93 -3.96 -1.88
CA LEU A 281 10.22 -4.26 -2.51
C LEU A 281 10.60 -3.23 -3.59
N GLU A 282 9.63 -2.45 -4.06
CA GLU A 282 9.85 -1.29 -4.95
C GLU A 282 10.70 -0.18 -4.33
N LYS A 283 10.83 -0.17 -3.01
CA LYS A 283 11.62 0.84 -2.30
C LYS A 283 13.11 0.72 -2.59
N SER A 284 13.80 1.84 -2.46
CA SER A 284 15.27 1.89 -2.60
C SER A 284 15.79 1.43 -3.97
N GLY A 285 14.99 1.59 -5.03
CA GLY A 285 15.37 1.30 -6.42
C GLY A 285 14.73 0.04 -7.01
N GLY A 286 13.83 -0.62 -6.27
CA GLY A 286 13.09 -1.79 -6.72
C GLY A 286 13.94 -3.04 -6.87
N ASN A 287 13.31 -4.21 -6.84
CA ASN A 287 13.93 -5.47 -7.24
C ASN A 287 13.82 -5.72 -8.75
N ASP A 288 13.74 -4.65 -9.53
CA ASP A 288 13.52 -4.60 -10.99
C ASP A 288 14.66 -5.16 -11.85
N THR A 289 15.78 -5.49 -11.22
CA THR A 289 17.00 -5.91 -11.91
C THR A 289 17.73 -7.01 -11.15
N ALA A 290 18.56 -7.77 -11.86
CA ALA A 290 19.47 -8.73 -11.23
C ALA A 290 20.41 -8.07 -10.20
N ALA A 291 20.75 -6.78 -10.35
CA ALA A 291 21.64 -6.09 -9.41
C ALA A 291 20.96 -5.69 -8.09
N THR A 292 19.63 -5.54 -8.11
CA THR A 292 18.80 -5.13 -6.98
C THR A 292 17.87 -6.26 -6.50
N ALA A 293 18.09 -7.48 -6.98
CA ALA A 293 17.25 -8.63 -6.71
C ALA A 293 17.05 -8.89 -5.21
N THR A 294 15.83 -9.25 -4.85
CA THR A 294 15.48 -9.70 -3.50
C THR A 294 16.21 -11.00 -3.18
N GLN A 295 16.89 -11.05 -2.03
CA GLN A 295 17.78 -12.14 -1.67
C GLN A 295 17.01 -13.30 -1.02
N ALA A 296 16.80 -14.39 -1.75
CA ALA A 296 16.29 -15.66 -1.21
C ALA A 296 17.39 -16.49 -0.55
N GLY A 297 18.66 -16.23 -0.89
CA GLY A 297 19.83 -16.83 -0.25
C GLY A 297 20.16 -18.24 -0.75
N VAL A 298 20.71 -19.08 0.14
CA VAL A 298 21.17 -20.43 -0.22
C VAL A 298 20.07 -21.45 0.06
N ILE A 299 19.55 -22.08 -1.00
CA ILE A 299 18.59 -23.18 -0.88
C ILE A 299 19.34 -24.48 -0.58
N SER A 300 18.98 -25.09 0.56
CA SER A 300 19.56 -26.36 1.02
C SER A 300 18.79 -27.57 0.45
N PRO A 301 19.39 -28.77 0.37
CA PRO A 301 18.69 -29.96 -0.08
C PRO A 301 17.42 -30.23 0.75
N GLY A 302 16.27 -30.37 0.10
CA GLY A 302 14.98 -30.55 0.78
C GLY A 302 14.44 -29.29 1.46
N GLY A 303 15.14 -28.15 1.35
CA GLY A 303 14.70 -26.86 1.86
C GLY A 303 13.79 -26.13 0.87
N SER A 304 13.10 -25.11 1.37
CA SER A 304 12.31 -24.19 0.56
C SER A 304 12.46 -22.75 1.07
N TRP A 305 12.17 -21.81 0.17
CA TRP A 305 12.05 -20.39 0.45
C TRP A 305 10.76 -19.88 -0.21
N GLN A 306 10.05 -18.98 0.47
CA GLN A 306 8.79 -18.41 -0.02
C GLN A 306 8.67 -16.94 0.37
N ILE A 307 7.91 -16.19 -0.43
CA ILE A 307 7.53 -14.79 -0.20
C ILE A 307 6.12 -14.54 -0.79
N GLY A 308 5.40 -13.55 -0.29
CA GLY A 308 4.03 -13.25 -0.73
C GLY A 308 2.97 -14.11 -0.03
N THR A 309 3.19 -14.42 1.24
CA THR A 309 2.37 -15.36 2.01
C THR A 309 1.14 -14.76 2.68
N SER A 310 1.03 -13.42 2.75
CA SER A 310 -0.05 -12.74 3.49
C SER A 310 -1.35 -12.53 2.70
N ALA A 311 -1.32 -12.70 1.37
CA ALA A 311 -2.43 -12.44 0.45
C ALA A 311 -3.53 -13.54 0.41
N GLY A 312 -3.77 -14.23 1.54
CA GLY A 312 -4.71 -15.36 1.64
C GLY A 312 -6.11 -15.01 2.14
N SER A 313 -6.31 -13.81 2.68
CA SER A 313 -7.55 -13.36 3.34
C SER A 313 -7.83 -11.91 3.00
N ALA A 314 -9.12 -11.53 2.99
CA ALA A 314 -9.53 -10.13 2.83
C ALA A 314 -9.26 -9.31 4.10
N VAL A 315 -9.41 -9.94 5.26
CA VAL A 315 -9.06 -9.37 6.56
C VAL A 315 -7.56 -9.49 6.76
N VAL A 316 -6.92 -8.38 7.09
CA VAL A 316 -5.48 -8.25 7.32
C VAL A 316 -5.22 -7.99 8.81
N THR A 317 -4.38 -8.83 9.41
CA THR A 317 -3.97 -8.68 10.81
C THR A 317 -2.67 -7.86 10.93
N PRO A 318 -2.40 -7.25 12.09
CA PRO A 318 -1.22 -6.40 12.27
C PRO A 318 0.14 -7.10 12.04
N ASP A 319 0.20 -8.43 12.17
CA ASP A 319 1.40 -9.25 11.95
C ASP A 319 1.61 -9.65 10.47
N GLN A 320 0.65 -9.37 9.59
CA GLN A 320 0.76 -9.63 8.16
C GLN A 320 1.38 -8.44 7.44
N SER A 321 2.50 -8.65 6.76
CA SER A 321 3.15 -7.64 5.89
C SER A 321 3.82 -8.23 4.65
N ASP A 322 3.73 -9.54 4.46
CA ASP A 322 4.31 -10.23 3.32
C ASP A 322 3.33 -10.25 2.13
N PHE A 323 3.01 -9.05 1.66
CA PHE A 323 2.26 -8.80 0.43
C PHE A 323 3.25 -8.33 -0.63
N ILE A 324 3.28 -9.02 -1.77
CA ILE A 324 4.07 -8.66 -2.95
C ILE A 324 3.19 -8.76 -4.18
N SER A 325 3.50 -7.98 -5.20
CA SER A 325 2.69 -7.89 -6.39
C SER A 325 3.51 -7.48 -7.59
N ILE A 326 3.04 -7.88 -8.77
CA ILE A 326 3.33 -7.11 -9.97
C ILE A 326 2.28 -6.01 -10.07
N ASP A 327 2.68 -4.74 -10.21
CA ASP A 327 1.76 -3.62 -10.28
C ASP A 327 1.23 -3.37 -11.71
N ASN A 328 2.02 -3.66 -12.75
CA ASN A 328 1.66 -3.49 -14.16
C ASN A 328 2.56 -4.28 -15.15
N LEU A 329 2.45 -3.99 -16.47
CA LEU A 329 3.21 -4.66 -17.55
C LEU A 329 4.72 -4.35 -17.58
N SER A 330 5.14 -3.22 -17.02
CA SER A 330 6.53 -2.79 -16.96
C SER A 330 7.25 -3.27 -15.71
N ASP A 331 6.50 -3.78 -14.73
CA ASP A 331 7.02 -4.29 -13.48
C ASP A 331 7.57 -5.71 -13.62
N VAL A 332 8.73 -5.94 -12.99
CA VAL A 332 9.57 -7.12 -13.14
C VAL A 332 10.31 -7.40 -11.83
N ASP A 333 9.91 -8.43 -11.11
CA ASP A 333 10.59 -8.77 -9.86
C ASP A 333 11.72 -9.79 -10.03
N TYR A 334 12.92 -9.48 -9.53
CA TYR A 334 14.04 -10.42 -9.45
C TYR A 334 14.23 -10.97 -8.04
N TYR A 335 14.43 -12.29 -7.96
CA TYR A 335 14.74 -13.02 -6.73
C TYR A 335 16.00 -13.86 -6.91
N GLU A 336 17.06 -13.51 -6.19
CA GLU A 336 18.37 -14.16 -6.29
C GLU A 336 18.48 -15.32 -5.31
N PHE A 337 18.93 -16.47 -5.81
CA PHE A 337 19.27 -17.62 -4.97
C PHE A 337 20.48 -18.39 -5.50
N SER A 338 21.04 -19.21 -4.62
CA SER A 338 22.08 -20.18 -4.96
C SER A 338 21.82 -21.52 -4.27
N VAL A 339 22.59 -22.54 -4.62
CA VAL A 339 22.50 -23.87 -3.99
C VAL A 339 23.85 -24.28 -3.42
N ALA A 340 23.83 -24.97 -2.28
CA ALA A 340 25.06 -25.43 -1.62
C ALA A 340 25.70 -26.66 -2.31
N GLN A 341 24.91 -27.41 -3.08
CA GLN A 341 25.32 -28.62 -3.79
C GLN A 341 24.42 -28.84 -5.00
N ALA A 342 24.80 -29.76 -5.89
CA ALA A 342 23.97 -30.12 -7.04
C ALA A 342 22.63 -30.73 -6.56
N MET A 343 21.52 -30.20 -7.07
CA MET A 343 20.16 -30.63 -6.72
C MET A 343 19.16 -30.23 -7.80
N LEU A 344 17.96 -30.79 -7.72
CA LEU A 344 16.83 -30.35 -8.53
C LEU A 344 16.09 -29.25 -7.79
N VAL A 345 15.71 -28.19 -8.50
CA VAL A 345 14.94 -27.07 -7.96
C VAL A 345 13.64 -26.92 -8.73
N ASP A 346 12.57 -26.71 -7.98
CA ASP A 346 11.26 -26.30 -8.49
C ASP A 346 11.01 -24.84 -8.10
N VAL A 347 10.62 -24.02 -9.07
CA VAL A 347 10.23 -22.62 -8.86
C VAL A 347 8.77 -22.48 -9.27
N ARG A 348 7.95 -21.89 -8.40
CA ARG A 348 6.51 -21.74 -8.61
C ARG A 348 6.06 -20.34 -8.27
N LEU A 349 5.47 -19.67 -9.26
CA LEU A 349 4.83 -18.36 -9.14
C LEU A 349 3.32 -18.56 -9.15
N THR A 350 2.63 -18.19 -8.06
CA THR A 350 1.17 -18.41 -7.92
C THR A 350 0.48 -17.07 -7.73
N PRO A 351 -0.42 -16.65 -8.65
CA PRO A 351 -1.34 -15.56 -8.37
C PRO A 351 -2.15 -15.87 -7.09
N VAL A 352 -2.23 -14.92 -6.17
CA VAL A 352 -2.95 -15.08 -4.91
C VAL A 352 -3.84 -13.87 -4.65
N GLY A 353 -4.83 -14.08 -3.79
CA GLY A 353 -5.79 -13.06 -3.43
C GLY A 353 -7.14 -13.69 -3.07
N PRO A 354 -7.83 -13.17 -2.03
CA PRO A 354 -9.17 -13.60 -1.66
C PRO A 354 -10.20 -13.22 -2.73
N SER A 355 -11.38 -13.83 -2.63
CA SER A 355 -12.56 -13.37 -3.35
C SER A 355 -13.53 -12.72 -2.36
N TYR A 356 -14.06 -11.55 -2.68
CA TYR A 356 -15.01 -10.84 -1.82
C TYR A 356 -15.99 -10.01 -2.66
N GLY A 357 -17.16 -9.68 -2.09
CA GLY A 357 -18.11 -8.78 -2.77
C GLY A 357 -17.63 -7.34 -2.68
N ILE A 358 -17.69 -6.59 -3.78
CA ILE A 358 -17.43 -5.14 -3.81
C ILE A 358 -18.73 -4.31 -3.82
N ASP A 359 -19.86 -4.95 -4.12
CA ASP A 359 -21.22 -4.43 -3.96
C ASP A 359 -22.11 -5.61 -3.56
N ALA A 360 -22.54 -5.65 -2.30
CA ALA A 360 -23.40 -6.73 -1.80
C ALA A 360 -24.89 -6.49 -2.13
N ALA A 361 -25.28 -5.26 -2.47
CA ALA A 361 -26.67 -4.89 -2.73
C ALA A 361 -27.09 -5.20 -4.18
N SER A 362 -26.15 -5.27 -5.12
CA SER A 362 -26.41 -5.54 -6.54
C SER A 362 -26.56 -7.03 -6.89
N GLY A 363 -26.10 -7.94 -6.02
CA GLY A 363 -26.02 -9.37 -6.36
C GLY A 363 -24.92 -9.70 -7.37
N ASP A 364 -23.93 -8.81 -7.49
CA ASP A 364 -22.81 -8.96 -8.41
C ASP A 364 -21.90 -10.16 -8.07
N PRO A 365 -21.18 -10.70 -9.08
CA PRO A 365 -20.20 -11.74 -8.84
C PRO A 365 -19.11 -11.27 -7.87
N LEU A 366 -18.57 -12.19 -7.07
CA LEU A 366 -17.42 -11.90 -6.20
C LEU A 366 -16.27 -11.32 -7.03
N PHE A 367 -15.65 -10.27 -6.51
CA PHE A 367 -14.40 -9.75 -7.02
C PHE A 367 -13.28 -10.74 -6.67
N VAL A 368 -12.70 -11.39 -7.68
CA VAL A 368 -11.69 -12.45 -7.52
C VAL A 368 -10.29 -11.88 -7.76
N THR A 369 -9.62 -11.50 -6.67
CA THR A 369 -8.35 -10.76 -6.76
C THR A 369 -7.14 -11.61 -7.16
N SER A 370 -7.28 -12.93 -7.15
CA SER A 370 -6.26 -13.85 -7.70
C SER A 370 -6.26 -13.92 -9.23
N HIS A 371 -7.17 -13.22 -9.92
CA HIS A 371 -7.35 -13.29 -11.38
C HIS A 371 -7.33 -11.89 -12.03
N LEU A 372 -6.63 -10.91 -11.43
CA LEU A 372 -6.55 -9.54 -11.94
C LEU A 372 -5.58 -9.41 -13.11
N ALA A 373 -4.42 -10.07 -13.02
CA ALA A 373 -3.43 -10.08 -14.08
C ALA A 373 -2.89 -11.48 -14.36
N ASP A 374 -2.38 -11.65 -15.58
CA ASP A 374 -1.65 -12.82 -15.98
C ASP A 374 -0.15 -12.63 -15.67
N LEU A 375 0.54 -13.70 -15.29
CA LEU A 375 1.92 -13.66 -14.83
C LEU A 375 2.79 -14.59 -15.66
N SER A 376 4.08 -14.26 -15.77
CA SER A 376 5.08 -15.17 -16.32
C SER A 376 6.26 -15.34 -15.36
N LEU A 377 6.89 -16.50 -15.45
CA LEU A 377 8.04 -16.88 -14.64
C LEU A 377 9.21 -17.22 -15.56
N GLU A 378 10.33 -16.53 -15.36
CA GLU A 378 11.60 -16.83 -16.00
C GLU A 378 12.62 -17.24 -14.93
N LEU A 379 13.51 -18.18 -15.27
CA LEU A 379 14.62 -18.58 -14.43
C LEU A 379 15.92 -18.35 -15.19
N LEU A 380 16.77 -17.50 -14.63
CA LEU A 380 18.08 -17.16 -15.17
C LEU A 380 19.17 -17.89 -14.39
N ALA A 381 20.22 -18.33 -15.07
CA ALA A 381 21.48 -18.77 -14.48
C ALA A 381 22.61 -17.93 -15.07
N ASN A 382 23.33 -17.17 -14.23
CA ASN A 382 24.35 -16.20 -14.67
C ASN A 382 23.84 -15.30 -15.82
N SER A 383 22.63 -14.77 -15.65
CA SER A 383 21.94 -13.90 -16.63
C SER A 383 21.59 -14.55 -17.97
N GLN A 384 21.56 -15.88 -18.07
CA GLN A 384 21.05 -16.60 -19.23
C GLN A 384 19.79 -17.37 -18.86
N THR A 385 18.74 -17.32 -19.68
CA THR A 385 17.50 -18.05 -19.47
C THR A 385 17.75 -19.56 -19.49
N VAL A 386 17.43 -20.23 -18.39
CA VAL A 386 17.50 -21.70 -18.24
C VAL A 386 16.12 -22.33 -18.01
N GLY A 387 15.10 -21.52 -17.75
CA GLY A 387 13.71 -21.95 -17.69
C GLY A 387 12.78 -20.78 -17.96
N PHE A 388 11.61 -21.07 -18.53
CA PHE A 388 10.57 -20.09 -18.80
C PHE A 388 9.20 -20.77 -18.74
N ALA A 389 8.23 -20.12 -18.10
CA ALA A 389 6.87 -20.57 -17.95
C ALA A 389 5.90 -19.38 -18.12
N ASN A 390 5.04 -19.50 -19.13
CA ASN A 390 3.95 -18.59 -19.47
C ASN A 390 2.92 -19.39 -20.27
N LEU A 391 2.42 -20.46 -19.64
CA LEU A 391 1.58 -21.45 -20.34
C LEU A 391 0.13 -21.38 -19.87
N ARG A 392 -0.15 -20.66 -18.79
CA ARG A 392 -1.47 -20.58 -18.18
C ARG A 392 -1.85 -19.11 -18.08
N GLY A 393 -3.14 -18.81 -18.26
CA GLY A 393 -3.63 -17.44 -18.11
C GLY A 393 -3.91 -17.08 -16.66
N TYR A 394 -4.67 -16.01 -16.48
CA TYR A 394 -5.19 -15.49 -15.20
C TYR A 394 -5.51 -16.56 -14.14
N GLY A 395 -4.99 -16.34 -12.94
CA GLY A 395 -5.27 -17.15 -11.74
C GLY A 395 -4.57 -18.50 -11.67
N PHE A 396 -3.83 -18.90 -12.70
CA PHE A 396 -3.06 -20.13 -12.65
C PHE A 396 -1.60 -19.88 -12.31
N ALA A 397 -1.01 -20.83 -11.57
CA ALA A 397 0.39 -20.78 -11.23
C ALA A 397 1.28 -21.15 -12.42
N GLU A 398 2.37 -20.41 -12.61
CA GLU A 398 3.48 -20.76 -13.48
C GLU A 398 4.52 -21.57 -12.70
N THR A 399 5.02 -22.65 -13.31
CA THR A 399 5.96 -23.57 -12.66
C THR A 399 7.09 -23.98 -13.59
N ILE A 400 8.32 -23.88 -13.09
CA ILE A 400 9.51 -24.51 -13.67
C ILE A 400 9.94 -25.61 -12.71
N SER A 401 9.90 -26.86 -13.16
CA SER A 401 10.20 -28.03 -12.31
C SER A 401 11.44 -28.79 -12.77
N GLY A 402 12.14 -29.39 -11.82
CA GLY A 402 13.26 -30.29 -12.08
C GLY A 402 14.47 -29.60 -12.71
N LEU A 403 14.69 -28.31 -12.46
CA LEU A 403 15.90 -27.64 -12.92
C LEU A 403 17.10 -28.18 -12.15
N GLN A 404 18.12 -28.68 -12.86
CA GLN A 404 19.38 -29.03 -12.24
C GLN A 404 20.17 -27.75 -11.86
N ALA A 405 20.16 -27.43 -10.57
CA ALA A 405 20.93 -26.33 -10.01
C ALA A 405 22.31 -26.80 -9.54
N LEU A 406 23.36 -25.99 -9.79
CA LEU A 406 24.74 -26.31 -9.48
C LEU A 406 25.35 -25.31 -8.49
N PRO A 407 26.23 -25.75 -7.57
CA PRO A 407 26.90 -24.84 -6.66
C PRO A 407 27.84 -23.91 -7.44
N GLY A 408 27.94 -22.65 -6.97
CA GLY A 408 28.76 -21.62 -7.62
C GLY A 408 28.08 -20.92 -8.80
N VAL A 409 26.83 -21.26 -9.10
CA VAL A 409 25.99 -20.53 -10.07
C VAL A 409 24.99 -19.67 -9.31
N ILE A 410 24.81 -18.43 -9.78
CA ILE A 410 23.78 -17.52 -9.26
C ILE A 410 22.54 -17.66 -10.15
N TYR A 411 21.40 -17.91 -9.51
CA TYR A 411 20.12 -18.03 -10.16
C TYR A 411 19.23 -16.85 -9.83
N HIS A 412 18.41 -16.43 -10.80
CA HIS A 412 17.34 -15.45 -10.57
C HIS A 412 16.01 -16.02 -11.01
N ALA A 413 15.06 -16.13 -10.08
CA ALA A 413 13.65 -16.27 -10.45
C ALA A 413 13.11 -14.88 -10.76
N VAL A 414 12.51 -14.71 -11.93
CA VAL A 414 12.03 -13.42 -12.43
C VAL A 414 10.54 -13.53 -12.67
N ALA A 415 9.74 -12.77 -11.91
CA ALA A 415 8.29 -12.66 -12.10
C ALA A 415 7.98 -11.42 -12.94
N ARG A 416 6.97 -11.51 -13.82
CA ARG A 416 6.57 -10.41 -14.71
C ARG A 416 5.07 -10.39 -14.91
N GLY A 417 4.53 -9.20 -15.11
CA GLY A 417 3.17 -9.00 -15.62
C GLY A 417 3.07 -9.29 -17.11
N VAL A 418 2.05 -10.04 -17.49
CA VAL A 418 1.66 -10.28 -18.89
C VAL A 418 0.43 -9.45 -19.27
N SER A 419 -0.30 -8.91 -18.28
CA SER A 419 -1.35 -7.91 -18.45
C SER A 419 -1.17 -6.72 -17.49
N GLY A 420 -1.86 -5.61 -17.76
CA GLY A 420 -1.57 -4.28 -17.16
C GLY A 420 -2.24 -3.95 -15.83
N GLN A 421 -2.73 -4.95 -15.11
CA GLN A 421 -3.36 -4.78 -13.80
C GLN A 421 -2.41 -5.19 -12.68
N VAL A 422 -2.67 -4.70 -11.46
CA VAL A 422 -1.97 -5.18 -10.27
C VAL A 422 -2.37 -6.63 -9.99
N GLN A 423 -1.41 -7.48 -9.66
CA GLN A 423 -1.67 -8.86 -9.25
C GLN A 423 -0.71 -9.25 -8.13
N MET A 424 -1.27 -9.49 -6.95
CA MET A 424 -0.52 -10.12 -5.87
C MET A 424 -0.16 -11.56 -6.24
N TYR A 425 1.03 -11.98 -5.81
CA TYR A 425 1.51 -13.34 -6.06
C TYR A 425 2.27 -13.89 -4.85
N ARG A 426 2.43 -15.22 -4.84
CA ARG A 426 3.35 -15.95 -3.98
C ARG A 426 4.41 -16.61 -4.84
N LEU A 427 5.67 -16.42 -4.50
CA LEU A 427 6.79 -17.12 -5.12
C LEU A 427 7.32 -18.17 -4.16
N GLU A 428 7.54 -19.38 -4.66
CA GLU A 428 8.14 -20.50 -3.94
C GLU A 428 9.31 -21.07 -4.72
N ILE A 429 10.44 -21.27 -4.03
CA ILE A 429 11.62 -21.97 -4.53
C ILE A 429 11.85 -23.16 -3.60
N SER A 430 11.86 -24.37 -4.15
CA SER A 430 12.03 -25.58 -3.35
C SER A 430 13.04 -26.52 -3.98
N ALA A 431 13.86 -27.15 -3.14
CA ALA A 431 14.82 -28.15 -3.57
C ALA A 431 14.21 -29.54 -3.43
N VAL A 432 14.12 -30.26 -4.54
CA VAL A 432 13.78 -31.68 -4.53
C VAL A 432 15.09 -32.47 -4.39
N PRO A 433 15.22 -33.38 -3.40
CA PRO A 433 16.39 -34.25 -3.33
C PRO A 433 16.53 -35.05 -4.63
N GLU A 434 17.68 -34.93 -5.29
CA GLU A 434 18.04 -35.75 -6.45
C GLU A 434 17.78 -37.24 -6.15
N PRO A 435 17.08 -38.00 -7.04
CA PRO A 435 16.74 -39.40 -6.80
C PRO A 435 17.94 -40.28 -6.45
N ALA A 436 19.11 -39.99 -7.05
CA ALA A 436 20.35 -40.69 -6.78
C ALA A 436 20.85 -40.48 -5.33
N SER A 437 20.68 -39.29 -4.78
CA SER A 437 21.04 -38.93 -3.40
C SER A 437 20.11 -39.62 -2.40
N ALA A 438 18.80 -39.66 -2.69
CA ALA A 438 17.83 -40.41 -1.90
C ALA A 438 18.10 -41.93 -1.92
N LEU A 439 18.46 -42.47 -3.09
CA LEU A 439 18.81 -43.87 -3.27
C LEU A 439 20.11 -44.23 -2.53
N LEU A 440 21.15 -43.40 -2.62
CA LEU A 440 22.42 -43.60 -1.90
C LEU A 440 22.23 -43.50 -0.38
N MET A 441 21.39 -42.58 0.09
CA MET A 441 21.06 -42.46 1.51
C MET A 441 20.26 -43.68 2.00
N ALA A 442 19.29 -44.16 1.21
CA ALA A 442 18.54 -45.37 1.50
C ALA A 442 19.43 -46.63 1.52
N LEU A 443 20.37 -46.75 0.56
CA LEU A 443 21.35 -47.83 0.51
C LEU A 443 22.32 -47.76 1.71
N GLY A 444 22.76 -46.56 2.10
CA GLY A 444 23.60 -46.34 3.28
C GLY A 444 22.91 -46.70 4.59
N LEU A 445 21.63 -46.31 4.77
CA LEU A 445 20.80 -46.69 5.91
C LEU A 445 20.55 -48.20 5.97
N ALA A 446 20.30 -48.84 4.82
CA ALA A 446 20.16 -50.29 4.73
C ALA A 446 21.46 -51.02 5.10
N ALA A 447 22.61 -50.52 4.66
CA ALA A 447 23.92 -51.06 5.03
C ALA A 447 24.21 -50.88 6.53
N PHE A 448 23.90 -49.72 7.11
CA PHE A 448 24.07 -49.46 8.54
C PHE A 448 23.16 -50.33 9.41
N ALA A 449 21.89 -50.49 9.03
CA ALA A 449 20.95 -51.38 9.70
C ALA A 449 21.41 -52.86 9.63
N ARG A 450 21.99 -53.27 8.50
CA ARG A 450 22.57 -54.61 8.33
C ARG A 450 23.81 -54.79 9.20
N CYS A 451 24.73 -53.83 9.25
CA CYS A 451 25.89 -53.87 10.15
C CYS A 451 25.49 -53.90 11.64
N ARG A 452 24.44 -53.18 12.04
CA ARG A 452 23.91 -53.20 13.42
C ARG A 452 23.35 -54.57 13.80
N ARG A 453 22.65 -55.23 12.87
CA ARG A 453 22.15 -56.60 13.04
C ARG A 453 23.27 -57.63 13.22
N TRP A 454 24.39 -57.44 12.52
CA TRP A 454 25.54 -58.35 12.63
C TRP A 454 26.37 -58.15 13.90
N ARG A 455 26.46 -56.90 14.40
CA ARG A 455 27.11 -56.63 15.71
C ARG A 455 26.29 -57.10 16.92
N GLY A 456 24.98 -57.30 16.77
CA GLY A 456 24.13 -57.91 17.79
C GLY A 456 24.15 -59.46 17.82
N ALA A 457 24.85 -60.10 16.87
CA ALA A 457 24.95 -61.56 16.78
C ALA A 457 26.30 -62.12 17.30
N CYS A 458 27.17 -61.26 17.84
CA CYS A 458 28.36 -61.63 18.59
C CYS A 458 28.30 -61.00 19.99
N ALA A 459 27.37 -61.47 20.80
CA ALA A 459 27.33 -61.31 22.25
C ALA A 459 26.82 -62.62 22.87
#